data_AF-A0A7Y7NKW7-F1
#
_entry.id   AF-A0A7Y7NKW7-F1
#
_cell.length_a   1.000
_cell.length_b   1.000
_cell.length_c   1.000
_cell.angle_alpha   90.00
_cell.angle_beta   90.00
_cell.angle_gamma   90.00
#
_symmetry.space_group_name_H-M   'P 1'
#
loop_
_entity.id
_entity.type
_entity.pdbx_description
1 polymer ?
#
loop_
_entity_poly.entity_id
_entity_poly.type
_entity_poly.pdbx_seq_one_letter_code
_entity_poly.pdbx_strand_id
1 'polypeptide(L)'
;MNRFLFSRHFQVVSISLLFGCLLFLQRAEAFTLSVTNHGAGAGNISGDVSCSIAPLGQCSATLTGGTVTLTANSDWKSLFIGWGAPCSGTGGCSFTVAADTDVAVTFTPNYQAIIVGHSISPNYTTLADAYAAANDQYIVAANVYTFYEELVLNLPKYVRLYLGKEPGFYGFPAIGFTTIQGSLTVQNGAVEIDALIIQ
;
A
#
# COMPACT_ATOMS: atom_id res chain seq x y z
N MET A 1 -95.21 -3.22 -10.96
CA MET A 1 -94.69 -3.48 -12.32
C MET A 1 -93.20 -3.17 -12.34
N ASN A 2 -92.39 -4.20 -12.64
CA ASN A 2 -90.97 -4.26 -13.07
C ASN A 2 -89.93 -3.30 -12.45
N ARG A 3 -89.02 -3.78 -11.57
CA ARG A 3 -87.73 -4.48 -11.82
C ARG A 3 -86.63 -3.59 -12.45
N PHE A 4 -85.55 -3.30 -11.72
CA PHE A 4 -84.23 -3.97 -11.83
C PHE A 4 -83.15 -3.22 -11.02
N LEU A 5 -82.54 -3.93 -10.07
CA LEU A 5 -81.27 -3.58 -9.42
C LEU A 5 -80.11 -3.87 -10.40
N PHE A 6 -79.15 -2.96 -10.54
CA PHE A 6 -77.79 -3.32 -10.93
C PHE A 6 -76.75 -2.43 -10.23
N SER A 7 -75.86 -3.13 -9.51
CA SER A 7 -74.66 -2.69 -8.82
C SER A 7 -73.51 -2.45 -9.80
N ARG A 8 -72.63 -1.47 -9.51
CA ARG A 8 -71.21 -1.31 -9.93
C ARG A 8 -70.72 0.08 -9.48
N HIS A 9 -70.01 0.26 -8.36
CA HIS A 9 -68.55 0.08 -8.21
C HIS A 9 -67.72 0.66 -9.39
N PHE A 10 -67.66 1.98 -9.46
CA PHE A 10 -66.81 2.85 -10.30
C PHE A 10 -66.72 4.16 -9.49
N GLN A 11 -65.61 4.77 -9.07
CA GLN A 11 -64.20 4.70 -9.40
C GLN A 11 -63.41 5.07 -8.13
N VAL A 12 -62.68 4.14 -7.52
CA VAL A 12 -61.60 4.46 -6.55
C VAL A 12 -60.38 3.62 -6.92
N VAL A 13 -59.97 3.72 -8.18
CA VAL A 13 -58.77 3.04 -8.71
C VAL A 13 -58.08 4.00 -9.68
N SER A 14 -57.42 5.05 -9.18
CA SER A 14 -56.44 5.83 -9.97
C SER A 14 -55.62 6.89 -9.21
N ILE A 15 -55.65 6.96 -7.87
CA ILE A 15 -54.76 7.88 -7.13
C ILE A 15 -53.76 7.13 -6.21
N SER A 16 -53.91 5.82 -6.03
CA SER A 16 -53.02 5.03 -5.14
C SER A 16 -51.73 4.53 -5.80
N LEU A 17 -51.59 4.61 -7.14
CA LEU A 17 -50.40 4.11 -7.86
C LEU A 17 -49.37 5.19 -8.22
N LEU A 18 -49.72 6.47 -8.14
CA LEU A 18 -48.76 7.57 -8.28
C LEU A 18 -48.02 7.87 -6.95
N PHE A 19 -48.59 7.50 -5.80
CA PHE A 19 -47.91 7.55 -4.50
C PHE A 19 -47.03 6.32 -4.22
N GLY A 20 -47.28 5.19 -4.89
CA GLY A 20 -46.48 3.96 -4.72
C GLY A 20 -45.11 4.00 -5.41
N CYS A 21 -44.91 4.89 -6.39
CA CYS A 21 -43.62 5.09 -7.05
C CYS A 21 -42.73 6.10 -6.30
N LEU A 22 -43.33 6.98 -5.49
CA LEU A 22 -42.63 7.97 -4.66
C LEU A 22 -42.01 7.39 -3.37
N LEU A 23 -42.32 6.14 -3.00
CA LEU A 23 -41.83 5.47 -1.80
C LEU A 23 -40.65 4.51 -2.01
N PHE A 24 -40.09 4.42 -3.23
CA PHE A 24 -38.91 3.59 -3.51
C PHE A 24 -37.73 4.32 -4.14
N LEU A 25 -37.75 5.66 -4.17
CA LEU A 25 -36.49 6.41 -4.16
C LEU A 25 -35.97 6.45 -2.72
N GLN A 26 -35.67 5.28 -2.14
CA GLN A 26 -34.77 5.24 -0.99
C GLN A 26 -33.43 5.72 -1.52
N ARG A 27 -33.13 7.02 -1.34
CA ARG A 27 -31.82 7.55 -1.66
C ARG A 27 -30.83 6.74 -0.84
N ALA A 28 -30.04 5.89 -1.49
CA ALA A 28 -28.95 5.22 -0.82
C ALA A 28 -28.07 6.32 -0.24
N GLU A 29 -27.96 6.35 1.08
CA GLU A 29 -27.17 7.36 1.77
C GLU A 29 -25.71 7.09 1.42
N ALA A 30 -25.08 8.10 0.81
CA ALA A 30 -23.72 8.03 0.33
C ALA A 30 -22.82 8.63 1.41
N PHE A 31 -21.80 7.89 1.78
CA PHE A 31 -20.79 8.27 2.77
C PHE A 31 -19.42 8.33 2.12
N THR A 32 -18.58 9.21 2.63
CA THR A 32 -17.18 9.34 2.25
C THR A 32 -16.33 8.49 3.17
N LEU A 33 -15.58 7.57 2.59
CA LEU A 33 -14.54 6.82 3.29
C LEU A 33 -13.19 7.40 2.89
N SER A 34 -12.43 7.87 3.88
CA SER A 34 -11.07 8.35 3.71
C SER A 34 -10.11 7.38 4.38
N VAL A 35 -9.08 6.93 3.65
CA VAL A 35 -7.99 6.12 4.19
C VAL A 35 -6.75 7.00 4.27
N THR A 36 -6.19 7.14 5.46
CA THR A 36 -5.05 8.01 5.73
C THR A 36 -3.85 7.20 6.18
N ASN A 37 -2.73 7.33 5.46
CA ASN A 37 -1.47 6.72 5.82
C ASN A 37 -0.73 7.62 6.81
N HIS A 38 -0.43 7.10 8.00
CA HIS A 38 0.32 7.82 9.03
C HIS A 38 1.82 7.56 9.00
N GLY A 39 2.30 6.71 8.08
CA GLY A 39 3.70 6.35 7.99
C GLY A 39 4.42 6.90 6.76
N ALA A 40 5.74 6.75 6.76
CA ALA A 40 6.63 7.21 5.69
C ALA A 40 6.84 6.19 4.56
N GLY A 41 6.24 4.99 4.68
CA GLY A 41 6.17 4.00 3.61
C GLY A 41 4.98 4.25 2.70
N ALA A 42 4.93 3.53 1.59
CA ALA A 42 3.85 3.56 0.61
C ALA A 42 3.21 2.19 0.45
N GLY A 43 2.01 2.16 -0.13
CA GLY A 43 1.30 0.92 -0.40
C GLY A 43 0.06 1.12 -1.26
N ASN A 44 -0.70 0.06 -1.42
CA ASN A 44 -1.98 0.04 -2.11
C ASN A 44 -3.04 -0.53 -1.16
N ILE A 45 -4.21 0.08 -1.20
CA ILE A 45 -5.42 -0.41 -0.55
C ILE A 45 -6.27 -1.06 -1.64
N SER A 46 -6.83 -2.23 -1.37
CA SER A 46 -7.72 -2.96 -2.26
C SER A 46 -8.94 -3.51 -1.50
N GLY A 47 -9.98 -3.92 -2.24
CA GLY A 47 -11.27 -4.36 -1.69
C GLY A 47 -12.40 -3.52 -2.25
N ASP A 48 -13.35 -3.10 -1.40
CA ASP A 48 -14.44 -2.21 -1.81
C ASP A 48 -13.94 -0.80 -2.20
N VAL A 49 -12.76 -0.41 -1.70
CA VAL A 49 -12.01 0.76 -2.16
C VAL A 49 -10.65 0.30 -2.68
N SER A 50 -10.26 0.84 -3.83
CA SER A 50 -8.97 0.54 -4.46
C SER A 50 -8.21 1.82 -4.78
N CYS A 51 -7.04 2.00 -4.18
CA CYS A 51 -6.18 3.15 -4.45
C CYS A 51 -4.75 2.96 -3.94
N SER A 52 -3.83 3.67 -4.58
CA SER A 52 -2.44 3.80 -4.14
C SER A 52 -2.32 4.92 -3.10
N ILE A 53 -1.56 4.67 -2.03
CA ILE A 53 -1.34 5.62 -0.95
C ILE A 53 0.15 5.93 -0.82
N ALA A 54 0.47 7.22 -0.98
CA ALA A 54 1.84 7.73 -0.83
C ALA A 54 2.24 7.84 0.66
N PRO A 55 3.53 8.09 0.96
CA PRO A 55 3.98 8.44 2.31
C PRO A 55 3.20 9.64 2.85
N LEU A 56 2.66 9.52 4.06
CA LEU A 56 1.80 10.53 4.68
C LEU A 56 0.60 10.96 3.79
N GLY A 57 0.21 10.09 2.85
CA GLY A 57 -0.84 10.35 1.88
C GLY A 57 -2.22 9.94 2.37
N GLN A 58 -3.23 10.31 1.58
CA GLN A 58 -4.62 9.92 1.81
C GLN A 58 -5.28 9.54 0.50
N CYS A 59 -6.31 8.71 0.60
CA CYS A 59 -7.19 8.34 -0.50
C CYS A 59 -8.63 8.39 0.00
N SER A 60 -9.58 8.81 -0.84
CA SER A 60 -11.00 8.81 -0.48
C SER A 60 -11.86 8.19 -1.56
N ALA A 61 -12.98 7.61 -1.15
CA ALA A 61 -14.00 7.07 -2.03
C ALA A 61 -15.40 7.34 -1.46
N THR A 62 -16.38 7.49 -2.34
CA THR A 62 -17.79 7.58 -1.94
C THR A 62 -18.48 6.25 -2.19
N LEU A 63 -19.19 5.77 -1.17
CA LEU A 63 -19.87 4.48 -1.18
C LEU A 63 -21.22 4.60 -0.51
N THR A 64 -22.13 3.69 -0.86
CA THR A 64 -23.39 3.54 -0.13
C THR A 64 -23.12 2.84 1.20
N GLY A 65 -23.86 3.21 2.25
CA GLY A 65 -23.73 2.56 3.56
C GLY A 65 -23.81 1.03 3.50
N GLY A 66 -22.99 0.35 4.28
CA GLY A 66 -22.84 -1.11 4.23
C GLY A 66 -21.53 -1.61 4.84
N THR A 67 -21.33 -2.92 4.83
CA THR A 67 -20.07 -3.54 5.25
C THR A 67 -19.02 -3.36 4.16
N VAL A 68 -17.84 -2.88 4.55
CA VAL A 68 -16.68 -2.67 3.69
C VAL A 68 -15.55 -3.58 4.15
N THR A 69 -14.80 -4.09 3.20
CA THR A 69 -13.57 -4.86 3.38
C THR A 69 -12.42 -4.19 2.65
N LEU A 70 -11.34 -3.95 3.39
CA LEU A 70 -10.10 -3.37 2.89
C LEU A 70 -8.92 -4.30 3.17
N THR A 71 -8.02 -4.40 2.21
CA THR A 71 -6.73 -5.09 2.33
C THR A 71 -5.61 -4.13 1.99
N ALA A 72 -4.54 -4.15 2.78
CA ALA A 72 -3.36 -3.32 2.56
C ALA A 72 -2.23 -4.18 1.99
N ASN A 73 -1.66 -3.72 0.89
CA ASN A 73 -0.50 -4.33 0.24
C ASN A 73 0.61 -3.29 0.19
N SER A 74 1.71 -3.50 0.92
CA SER A 74 2.83 -2.57 0.90
C SER A 74 3.56 -2.60 -0.45
N ASP A 75 4.14 -1.45 -0.82
CA ASP A 75 5.18 -1.42 -1.85
C ASP A 75 6.40 -2.24 -1.39
N TRP A 76 7.23 -2.73 -2.31
CA TRP A 76 8.43 -3.51 -1.97
C TRP A 76 9.42 -2.72 -1.11
N LYS A 77 9.47 -1.38 -1.26
CA LYS A 77 10.28 -0.50 -0.39
C LYS A 77 9.66 -0.24 0.97
N SER A 78 8.53 -0.86 1.29
CA SER A 78 7.75 -0.57 2.49
C SER A 78 7.27 -1.84 3.21
N LEU A 79 6.94 -1.68 4.48
CA LEU A 79 6.30 -2.70 5.32
C LEU A 79 4.93 -2.19 5.74
N PHE A 80 3.93 -3.06 5.68
CA PHE A 80 2.63 -2.79 6.30
C PHE A 80 2.72 -3.07 7.80
N ILE A 81 2.54 -2.03 8.62
CA ILE A 81 2.59 -2.15 10.09
C ILE A 81 1.23 -2.52 10.68
N GLY A 82 0.15 -2.02 10.08
CA GLY A 82 -1.20 -2.34 10.52
C GLY A 82 -2.22 -1.25 10.23
N TRP A 83 -3.46 -1.59 10.53
CA TRP A 83 -4.60 -0.68 10.55
C TRP A 83 -4.72 0.02 11.91
N GLY A 84 -5.22 1.24 11.89
CA GLY A 84 -5.83 1.89 13.03
C GLY A 84 -7.35 1.97 12.86
N ALA A 85 -7.99 2.72 13.76
CA ALA A 85 -9.44 2.87 13.79
C ALA A 85 -10.01 3.16 12.39
N PRO A 86 -11.14 2.53 12.01
CA PRO A 86 -12.00 1.65 12.81
C PRO A 86 -11.48 0.20 12.98
N CYS A 87 -10.37 -0.16 12.35
CA CYS A 87 -9.78 -1.49 12.40
C CYS A 87 -8.59 -1.57 13.38
N SER A 88 -8.01 -2.76 13.51
CA SER A 88 -6.75 -2.95 14.21
C SER A 88 -6.00 -4.19 13.71
N GLY A 89 -4.69 -4.24 13.96
CA GLY A 89 -3.84 -5.35 13.56
C GLY A 89 -3.43 -5.33 12.09
N THR A 90 -2.89 -6.45 11.60
CA THR A 90 -2.28 -6.59 10.26
C THR A 90 -3.11 -7.45 9.30
N GLY A 91 -4.28 -7.92 9.73
CA GLY A 91 -5.21 -8.68 8.88
C GLY A 91 -5.98 -7.79 7.91
N GLY A 92 -7.01 -8.35 7.27
CA GLY A 92 -7.99 -7.54 6.55
C GLY A 92 -8.77 -6.62 7.50
N CYS A 93 -9.15 -5.44 7.01
CA CYS A 93 -9.95 -4.46 7.74
C CYS A 93 -11.40 -4.55 7.27
N SER A 94 -12.30 -5.05 8.12
CA SER A 94 -13.73 -5.19 7.82
C SER A 94 -14.56 -4.45 8.86
N PHE A 95 -15.42 -3.54 8.43
CA PHE A 95 -16.26 -2.70 9.30
C PHE A 95 -17.49 -2.18 8.53
N THR A 96 -18.48 -1.67 9.27
CA THR A 96 -19.71 -1.11 8.68
C THR A 96 -19.61 0.40 8.55
N VAL A 97 -19.88 0.91 7.36
CA VAL A 97 -19.97 2.33 7.04
C VAL A 97 -21.41 2.79 7.19
N ALA A 98 -21.65 3.63 8.20
CA ALA A 98 -22.96 4.23 8.49
C ALA A 98 -22.91 5.78 8.59
N ALA A 99 -21.72 6.35 8.38
CA ALA A 99 -21.41 7.77 8.36
C ALA A 99 -20.09 7.96 7.60
N ASP A 100 -19.72 9.21 7.30
CA ASP A 100 -18.35 9.52 6.83
C ASP A 100 -17.33 8.95 7.82
N THR A 101 -16.33 8.23 7.30
CA THR A 101 -15.41 7.43 8.11
C THR A 101 -13.97 7.68 7.68
N ASP A 102 -13.09 7.87 8.66
CA ASP A 102 -11.64 7.89 8.46
C ASP A 102 -11.03 6.56 8.93
N VAL A 103 -10.27 5.91 8.05
CA VAL A 103 -9.51 4.69 8.32
C VAL A 103 -8.03 5.03 8.39
N ALA A 104 -7.41 4.75 9.52
CA ALA A 104 -5.96 4.87 9.65
C ALA A 104 -5.26 3.61 9.10
N VAL A 105 -4.19 3.82 8.34
CA VAL A 105 -3.27 2.76 7.89
C VAL A 105 -1.84 3.23 8.15
N THR A 106 -0.90 2.32 8.39
CA THR A 106 0.51 2.68 8.57
C THR A 106 1.41 1.80 7.72
N PHE A 107 2.18 2.45 6.85
CA PHE A 107 3.30 1.84 6.12
C PHE A 107 4.61 2.48 6.57
N THR A 108 5.66 1.69 6.79
CA THR A 108 7.00 2.21 7.09
C THR A 108 8.00 1.81 6.01
N PRO A 109 9.09 2.57 5.80
CA PRO A 109 10.15 2.15 4.90
C PRO A 109 10.72 0.78 5.30
N ASN A 110 10.96 -0.08 4.31
CA ASN A 110 11.59 -1.38 4.47
C ASN A 110 13.09 -1.24 4.26
N TYR A 111 13.81 -0.86 5.32
CA TYR A 111 15.24 -0.63 5.25
C TYR A 111 16.02 -1.94 5.19
N GLN A 112 16.73 -2.15 4.07
CA GLN A 112 17.42 -3.41 3.79
C GLN A 112 18.91 -3.22 3.46
N ALA A 113 19.37 -1.97 3.32
CA ALA A 113 20.77 -1.65 3.04
C ALA A 113 21.30 -0.55 3.96
N ILE A 114 22.61 -0.56 4.20
CA ILE A 114 23.33 0.47 4.96
C ILE A 114 24.67 0.77 4.30
N ILE A 115 25.29 1.86 4.74
CA ILE A 115 26.72 2.13 4.54
C ILE A 115 27.45 1.78 5.84
N VAL A 116 28.44 0.90 5.76
CA VAL A 116 29.22 0.46 6.93
C VAL A 116 30.21 1.55 7.35
N GLY A 117 30.34 1.79 8.66
CA GLY A 117 31.32 2.75 9.21
C GLY A 117 30.90 4.21 9.12
N HIS A 118 29.68 4.50 8.66
CA HIS A 118 29.15 5.87 8.63
C HIS A 118 28.51 6.22 9.98
N SER A 119 29.01 7.23 10.69
CA SER A 119 28.55 7.59 12.05
C SER A 119 27.12 8.16 12.12
N ILE A 120 26.47 8.35 10.96
CA ILE A 120 25.11 8.89 10.83
C ILE A 120 24.19 7.96 10.01
N SER A 121 24.60 6.71 9.73
CA SER A 121 23.98 5.79 8.76
C SER A 121 22.45 5.95 8.64
N PRO A 122 21.96 6.72 7.64
CA PRO A 122 20.59 6.52 7.24
C PRO A 122 20.53 5.10 6.66
N ASN A 123 19.49 4.36 7.04
CA ASN A 123 19.24 3.09 6.38
C ASN A 123 18.58 3.37 5.03
N TYR A 124 18.81 2.49 4.06
CA TYR A 124 18.34 2.64 2.70
C TYR A 124 17.37 1.50 2.36
N THR A 125 16.32 1.85 1.60
CA THR A 125 15.36 0.88 1.06
C THR A 125 15.80 0.32 -0.29
N THR A 126 16.78 0.95 -0.94
CA THR A 126 17.34 0.54 -2.25
C THR A 126 18.86 0.51 -2.21
N LEU A 127 19.47 -0.33 -3.06
CA LEU A 127 20.92 -0.34 -3.25
C LEU A 127 21.37 0.89 -4.05
N ALA A 128 20.54 1.40 -4.97
CA ALA A 128 20.85 2.61 -5.72
C ALA A 128 21.01 3.85 -4.83
N ASP A 129 20.11 4.06 -3.86
CA ASP A 129 20.20 5.20 -2.93
C ASP A 129 21.42 5.06 -2.01
N ALA A 130 21.68 3.84 -1.52
CA ALA A 130 22.86 3.54 -0.71
C ALA A 130 24.15 3.77 -1.51
N TYR A 131 24.19 3.32 -2.77
CA TYR A 131 25.31 3.56 -3.67
C TYR A 131 25.50 5.06 -3.90
N ALA A 132 24.45 5.80 -4.24
CA ALA A 132 24.54 7.24 -4.51
C ALA A 132 25.15 7.99 -3.33
N ALA A 133 24.74 7.66 -2.10
CA ALA A 133 25.23 8.26 -0.87
C ALA A 133 26.61 7.77 -0.40
N ALA A 134 27.06 6.58 -0.84
CA ALA A 134 28.36 6.04 -0.47
C ALA A 134 29.52 6.89 -1.02
N ASN A 135 30.55 7.14 -0.21
CA ASN A 135 31.79 7.76 -0.69
C ASN A 135 32.70 6.73 -1.38
N ASP A 136 33.81 7.20 -1.95
CA ASP A 136 34.86 6.31 -2.47
C ASP A 136 35.42 5.40 -1.36
N GLN A 137 35.68 4.14 -1.71
CA GLN A 137 36.15 3.06 -0.83
C GLN A 137 35.14 2.58 0.23
N TYR A 138 33.88 3.05 0.20
CA TYR A 138 32.91 2.67 1.21
C TYR A 138 32.27 1.31 0.92
N ILE A 139 31.78 0.67 1.99
CA ILE A 139 31.07 -0.60 1.92
C ILE A 139 29.57 -0.33 2.04
N VAL A 140 28.82 -0.74 1.03
CA VAL A 140 27.36 -0.84 1.09
C VAL A 140 27.04 -2.28 1.48
N ALA A 141 26.36 -2.47 2.60
CA ALA A 141 25.96 -3.80 3.06
C ALA A 141 24.44 -3.95 3.01
N ALA A 142 23.96 -5.14 2.65
CA ALA A 142 22.53 -5.41 2.56
C ALA A 142 22.15 -6.81 3.03
N ASN A 143 20.92 -6.93 3.51
CA ASN A 143 20.40 -8.18 4.02
C ASN A 143 20.07 -9.17 2.89
N VAL A 144 19.85 -10.44 3.24
CA VAL A 144 19.19 -11.43 2.38
C VAL A 144 17.78 -10.92 2.04
N TYR A 145 17.67 -10.23 0.91
CA TYR A 145 16.47 -9.56 0.45
C TYR A 145 16.47 -9.46 -1.07
N THR A 146 15.29 -9.29 -1.66
CA THR A 146 15.11 -9.10 -3.09
C THR A 146 14.79 -7.65 -3.40
N PHE A 147 15.72 -6.94 -4.02
CA PHE A 147 15.54 -5.58 -4.51
C PHE A 147 14.96 -5.60 -5.92
N TYR A 148 13.92 -4.80 -6.16
CA TYR A 148 13.27 -4.68 -7.48
C TYR A 148 13.71 -3.36 -8.13
N GLU A 149 14.95 -3.32 -8.60
CA GLU A 149 15.57 -2.09 -9.11
C GLU A 149 16.56 -2.35 -10.25
N GLU A 150 16.86 -1.29 -10.99
CA GLU A 150 17.95 -1.23 -11.98
C GLU A 150 19.15 -0.53 -11.35
N LEU A 151 20.14 -1.29 -10.89
CA LEU A 151 21.30 -0.75 -10.21
C LEU A 151 22.35 -0.26 -11.22
N VAL A 152 22.45 1.05 -11.39
CA VAL A 152 23.43 1.68 -12.28
C VAL A 152 24.55 2.34 -11.48
N LEU A 153 25.77 1.81 -11.61
CA LEU A 153 26.96 2.36 -10.99
C LEU A 153 27.66 3.31 -11.97
N ASN A 154 27.36 4.61 -11.88
CA ASN A 154 27.77 5.63 -12.85
C ASN A 154 28.66 6.75 -12.26
N LEU A 155 29.07 6.63 -10.99
CA LEU A 155 29.95 7.58 -10.32
C LEU A 155 31.39 7.07 -10.29
N PRO A 156 32.41 7.93 -10.46
CA PRO A 156 33.82 7.54 -10.50
C PRO A 156 34.35 7.18 -9.09
N LYS A 157 33.78 6.16 -8.47
CA LYS A 157 34.12 5.68 -7.14
C LYS A 157 34.21 4.16 -7.11
N TYR A 158 35.03 3.65 -6.22
CA TYR A 158 35.11 2.26 -5.83
C TYR A 158 34.20 2.01 -4.64
N VAL A 159 33.31 1.02 -4.76
CA VAL A 159 32.44 0.59 -3.66
C VAL A 159 32.52 -0.92 -3.50
N ARG A 160 32.37 -1.40 -2.27
CA ARG A 160 32.18 -2.83 -2.02
C ARG A 160 30.73 -3.08 -1.66
N LEU A 161 30.07 -3.96 -2.41
CA LEU A 161 28.75 -4.48 -2.08
C LEU A 161 28.92 -5.74 -1.23
N TYR A 162 28.68 -5.62 0.07
CA TYR A 162 28.79 -6.70 1.04
C TYR A 162 27.40 -7.24 1.37
N LEU A 163 26.90 -8.15 0.54
CA LEU A 163 25.49 -8.54 0.52
C LEU A 163 25.22 -9.87 1.27
N GLY A 164 23.96 -10.30 1.29
CA GLY A 164 23.58 -11.59 1.87
C GLY A 164 23.66 -11.65 3.40
N LYS A 165 23.49 -10.52 4.09
CA LYS A 165 23.59 -10.42 5.56
C LYS A 165 22.28 -10.71 6.28
N GLU A 166 22.36 -10.97 7.58
CA GLU A 166 21.16 -10.98 8.44
C GLU A 166 20.69 -9.55 8.73
N PRO A 167 19.36 -9.33 8.86
CA PRO A 167 18.81 -8.05 9.29
C PRO A 167 19.48 -7.52 10.56
N GLY A 168 20.17 -6.38 10.44
CA GLY A 168 20.84 -5.71 11.56
C GLY A 168 22.24 -6.23 11.90
N PHE A 169 22.78 -7.20 11.15
CA PHE A 169 24.08 -7.82 11.44
C PHE A 169 25.05 -7.71 10.26
N TYR A 170 25.74 -6.57 10.17
CA TYR A 170 26.66 -6.26 9.05
C TYR A 170 28.14 -6.58 9.33
N GLY A 171 28.45 -7.11 10.53
CA GLY A 171 29.79 -7.54 10.94
C GLY A 171 30.04 -9.05 10.85
N PHE A 172 29.07 -9.82 10.35
CA PHE A 172 29.12 -11.28 10.27
C PHE A 172 29.27 -11.75 8.80
N PRO A 173 29.68 -13.01 8.55
CA PRO A 173 29.73 -13.56 7.19
C PRO A 173 28.33 -13.56 6.53
N ALA A 174 28.29 -13.64 5.20
CA ALA A 174 27.03 -13.82 4.49
C ALA A 174 26.37 -15.15 4.88
N ILE A 175 25.05 -15.12 5.10
CA ILE A 175 24.23 -16.31 5.40
C ILE A 175 23.38 -16.75 4.21
N GLY A 176 23.38 -15.96 3.14
CA GLY A 176 22.61 -16.20 1.93
C GLY A 176 23.03 -15.21 0.84
N PHE A 177 22.13 -14.96 -0.11
CA PHE A 177 22.34 -14.02 -1.21
C PHE A 177 21.32 -12.90 -1.16
N THR A 178 21.75 -11.69 -1.50
CA THR A 178 20.84 -10.63 -1.89
C THR A 178 20.54 -10.79 -3.38
N THR A 179 19.29 -10.57 -3.77
CA THR A 179 18.85 -10.70 -5.16
C THR A 179 18.48 -9.32 -5.71
N ILE A 180 18.91 -9.01 -6.93
CA ILE A 180 18.36 -7.92 -7.73
C ILE A 180 17.46 -8.55 -8.79
N GLN A 181 16.17 -8.20 -8.76
CA GLN A 181 15.22 -8.47 -9.84
C GLN A 181 15.22 -7.27 -10.78
N GLY A 182 15.99 -7.37 -11.85
CA GLY A 182 16.37 -6.24 -12.70
C GLY A 182 17.79 -6.41 -13.24
N SER A 183 18.53 -5.31 -13.44
CA SER A 183 19.92 -5.37 -13.89
C SER A 183 20.91 -4.66 -12.96
N LEU A 184 22.17 -5.05 -13.09
CA LEU A 184 23.33 -4.34 -12.55
C LEU A 184 24.21 -3.90 -13.72
N THR A 185 24.44 -2.59 -13.83
CA THR A 185 25.31 -2.00 -14.86
C THR A 185 26.41 -1.17 -14.22
N VAL A 186 27.67 -1.43 -14.58
CA VAL A 186 28.82 -0.62 -14.17
C VAL A 186 29.25 0.25 -15.34
N GLN A 187 29.07 1.57 -15.23
CA GLN A 187 29.37 2.54 -16.28
C GLN A 187 30.62 3.37 -15.98
N ASN A 188 30.82 3.75 -14.72
CA ASN A 188 31.96 4.55 -14.28
C ASN A 188 32.29 4.17 -12.84
N GLY A 189 33.58 4.11 -12.50
CA GLY A 189 34.06 3.58 -11.22
C GLY A 189 34.27 2.08 -11.25
N ALA A 190 34.28 1.47 -10.07
CA ALA A 190 34.52 0.05 -9.90
C ALA A 190 33.73 -0.50 -8.70
N VAL A 191 33.44 -1.79 -8.73
CA VAL A 191 32.70 -2.45 -7.66
C VAL A 191 33.28 -3.82 -7.36
N GLU A 192 33.39 -4.13 -6.08
CA GLU A 192 33.61 -5.48 -5.58
C GLU A 192 32.29 -6.00 -5.01
N ILE A 193 31.88 -7.20 -5.39
CA ILE A 193 30.55 -7.75 -5.05
C ILE A 193 30.72 -9.07 -4.34
N ASP A 194 30.06 -9.20 -3.19
CA ASP A 194 29.92 -10.45 -2.45
C ASP A 194 28.44 -10.83 -2.37
N ALA A 195 28.13 -12.13 -2.47
CA ALA A 195 26.81 -12.71 -2.25
C ALA A 195 25.62 -12.06 -3.00
N LEU A 196 25.78 -11.79 -4.31
CA LEU A 196 24.72 -11.27 -5.19
C LEU A 196 24.17 -12.35 -6.13
N ILE A 197 22.85 -12.32 -6.34
CA ILE A 197 22.16 -12.97 -7.46
C ILE A 197 21.45 -11.89 -8.29
N ILE A 198 21.47 -12.02 -9.62
CA ILE A 198 20.69 -11.18 -10.55
C ILE A 198 19.72 -12.09 -11.30
N GLN A 199 18.44 -11.69 -11.36
CA GLN A 199 17.36 -12.43 -12.00
C GLN A 199 16.46 -11.52 -12.83
#